data_AF-A0A368F9R3-F1
#
_entry.id   AF-A0A368F9R3-F1
#
_cell.length_a   1.000
_cell.length_b   1.000
_cell.length_c   1.000
_cell.angle_alpha   90.00
_cell.angle_beta   90.00
_cell.angle_gamma   90.00
#
_symmetry.space_group_name_H-M   'P 1'
#
loop_
_entity.id
_entity.type
_entity.pdbx_description
1 polymer ?
#
loop_
_entity_poly.entity_id
_entity_poly.type
_entity_poly.pdbx_seq_one_letter_code
_entity_poly.pdbx_strand_id
1 'polypeptide(L)'
;MAYAFQEDQKQFMWSATGSYVEYVKKISNNRTTLVVRNMSMTCDDLRRRIVPPVELRPLKFGVAYARIVYESYEFIEEELRSSYHAQNVFCYSVDKKASENFNRRINTLEECFPNVVVTKGWSYSIVSNFFSNSEFTRREKNALFFFEKFFKKYC
;
A
#
# COMPACT_ATOMS: atom_id res chain seq x y z
N MET A 1 29.08 22.31 -17.64
CA MET A 1 27.76 22.72 -17.12
C MET A 1 27.33 21.70 -16.08
N ALA A 2 27.38 22.06 -14.80
CA ALA A 2 26.86 21.26 -13.71
C ALA A 2 26.31 22.23 -12.66
N TYR A 3 24.99 22.35 -12.62
CA TYR A 3 24.28 22.99 -11.50
C TYR A 3 23.11 22.09 -11.14
N ALA A 4 23.11 21.59 -9.90
CA ALA A 4 21.96 21.27 -9.05
C ALA A 4 22.33 20.14 -8.06
N PHE A 5 23.08 20.47 -7.00
CA PHE A 5 23.26 19.58 -5.83
C PHE A 5 23.52 20.41 -4.56
N GLN A 6 22.74 21.48 -4.36
CA GLN A 6 22.93 22.40 -3.23
C GLN A 6 21.61 22.90 -2.59
N GLU A 7 20.49 22.20 -2.83
CA GLU A 7 19.18 22.47 -2.20
C GLU A 7 18.93 21.60 -0.94
N ASP A 8 19.57 20.43 -0.80
CA ASP A 8 19.19 19.42 0.21
C ASP A 8 19.53 19.79 1.67
N GLN A 9 20.42 20.75 1.92
CA GLN A 9 20.82 21.10 3.29
C GLN A 9 19.85 22.08 3.98
N LYS A 10 18.93 22.74 3.25
CA LYS A 10 17.87 23.57 3.87
C LYS A 10 16.71 22.73 4.42
N GLN A 11 16.52 21.51 3.91
CA GLN A 11 15.43 20.62 4.32
C GLN A 11 15.59 20.13 5.77
N PHE A 12 16.83 19.98 6.26
CA PHE A 12 17.12 19.45 7.60
C PHE A 12 16.97 20.50 8.73
N MET A 13 17.00 21.79 8.38
CA MET A 13 16.81 22.94 9.27
C MET A 13 15.35 23.43 9.36
N TRP A 14 14.38 22.69 8.79
CA TRP A 14 12.93 22.95 8.93
C TRP A 14 12.35 22.40 10.26
N SER A 15 13.16 21.80 11.12
CA SER A 15 12.70 20.94 12.20
C SER A 15 12.06 21.60 13.43
N ALA A 16 11.78 22.92 13.48
CA ALA A 16 11.10 23.50 14.66
C ALA A 16 10.47 24.90 14.51
N THR A 17 9.77 25.22 13.41
CA THR A 17 9.01 26.49 13.33
C THR A 17 7.51 26.25 13.27
N GLY A 18 6.75 27.04 14.06
CA GLY A 18 5.30 26.91 14.24
C GLY A 18 4.47 26.94 12.95
N SER A 19 5.05 27.42 11.85
CA SER A 19 4.43 27.45 10.52
C SER A 19 4.19 26.06 9.93
N TYR A 20 5.02 25.05 10.21
CA TYR A 20 4.80 23.69 9.69
C TYR A 20 3.60 23.01 10.35
N VAL A 21 3.50 23.12 11.68
CA VAL A 21 2.40 22.52 12.44
C VAL A 21 1.07 23.15 12.02
N GLU A 22 1.06 24.45 11.78
CA GLU A 22 -0.10 25.18 11.28
C GLU A 22 -0.46 24.79 9.84
N TYR A 23 0.53 24.63 8.96
CA TYR A 23 0.36 24.12 7.61
C TYR A 23 -0.21 22.69 7.58
N VAL A 24 0.34 21.78 8.39
CA VAL A 24 -0.17 20.39 8.50
C VAL A 24 -1.59 20.37 9.03
N LYS A 25 -1.93 21.18 10.04
CA LYS A 25 -3.31 21.32 10.54
C LYS A 25 -4.26 21.83 9.46
N LYS A 26 -3.86 22.86 8.71
CA LYS A 26 -4.64 23.41 7.60
C LYS A 26 -4.96 22.35 6.54
N ILE A 27 -3.97 21.54 6.16
CA ILE A 27 -4.18 20.49 5.16
C ILE A 27 -4.99 19.33 5.73
N SER A 28 -4.78 18.98 7.01
CA SER A 28 -5.55 17.92 7.68
C SER A 28 -7.05 18.20 7.64
N ASN A 29 -7.45 19.46 7.79
CA ASN A 29 -8.86 19.87 7.74
C ASN A 29 -9.46 19.83 6.33
N ASN A 30 -8.63 19.84 5.29
CA ASN A 30 -9.07 19.90 3.90
C ASN A 30 -8.71 18.63 3.10
N ARG A 31 -8.54 17.50 3.80
CA ARG A 31 -8.22 16.21 3.17
C ARG A 31 -9.40 15.75 2.32
N THR A 32 -9.10 15.28 1.11
CA THR A 32 -10.07 14.61 0.26
C THR A 32 -10.58 13.36 0.96
N THR A 33 -11.90 13.27 1.14
CA THR A 33 -12.55 12.09 1.69
C THR A 33 -12.75 11.07 0.58
N LEU A 34 -12.37 9.82 0.86
CA LEU A 34 -12.68 8.72 -0.04
C LEU A 34 -14.17 8.40 0.10
N VAL A 35 -14.90 8.53 -1.00
CA VAL A 35 -16.32 8.18 -1.03
C VAL A 35 -16.42 6.67 -1.22
N VAL A 36 -16.90 5.97 -0.19
CA VAL A 36 -17.22 4.54 -0.28
C VAL A 36 -18.35 4.36 -1.28
N ARG A 37 -18.11 3.59 -2.33
CA ARG A 37 -19.13 3.25 -3.33
C ARG A 37 -19.52 1.79 -3.17
N ASN A 38 -20.83 1.52 -3.24
CA ASN A 38 -21.31 0.16 -3.34
C ASN A 38 -21.04 -0.36 -4.75
N MET A 39 -19.96 -1.13 -4.91
CA MET A 39 -19.51 -1.66 -6.20
C MET A 39 -19.64 -3.18 -6.22
N SER A 40 -19.95 -3.71 -7.40
CA SER A 40 -19.98 -5.16 -7.61
C SER A 40 -18.59 -5.77 -7.41
N MET A 41 -18.56 -6.88 -6.69
CA MET A 41 -17.35 -7.65 -6.37
C MET A 41 -17.27 -8.96 -7.16
N THR A 42 -18.05 -9.13 -8.23
CA THR A 42 -17.91 -10.31 -9.10
C THR A 42 -16.55 -10.27 -9.83
N CYS A 43 -15.97 -11.43 -10.15
CA CYS A 43 -14.69 -11.47 -10.84
C CYS A 43 -14.74 -10.81 -12.23
N ASP A 44 -15.87 -10.89 -12.93
CA ASP A 44 -16.03 -10.26 -14.24
C ASP A 44 -15.99 -8.73 -14.12
N ASP A 45 -16.68 -8.16 -13.13
CA ASP A 45 -16.69 -6.71 -12.91
C ASP A 45 -15.34 -6.20 -12.39
N LEU A 46 -14.64 -6.99 -11.57
CA LEU A 46 -13.29 -6.67 -11.14
C LEU A 46 -12.30 -6.69 -12.30
N ARG A 47 -12.35 -7.73 -13.14
CA ARG A 47 -11.47 -7.83 -14.33
C ARG A 47 -11.71 -6.69 -15.30
N ARG A 48 -12.98 -6.33 -15.57
CA ARG A 48 -13.32 -5.18 -16.42
C ARG A 48 -12.79 -3.85 -15.90
N ARG A 49 -12.71 -3.68 -14.58
CA ARG A 49 -12.21 -2.45 -13.96
C ARG A 49 -10.68 -2.40 -13.87
N ILE A 50 -10.03 -3.52 -13.55
CA ILE A 50 -8.59 -3.57 -13.23
C ILE A 50 -7.74 -3.86 -14.46
N VAL A 51 -8.15 -4.82 -15.30
CA VAL A 51 -7.36 -5.23 -16.46
C VAL A 51 -7.63 -4.26 -17.61
N PRO A 52 -6.60 -3.67 -18.21
CA PRO A 52 -6.79 -2.80 -19.37
C PRO A 52 -7.39 -3.61 -20.53
N PRO A 53 -8.29 -3.01 -21.33
CA PRO A 53 -8.93 -3.69 -22.46
C PRO A 53 -7.97 -3.96 -23.64
N VAL A 54 -6.73 -3.48 -23.54
CA VAL A 54 -5.68 -3.63 -24.56
C VAL A 54 -4.63 -4.59 -24.03
N GLU A 55 -4.14 -5.46 -24.90
CA GLU A 55 -3.03 -6.35 -24.57
C GLU A 55 -1.77 -5.54 -24.24
N LEU A 56 -1.24 -5.78 -23.04
CA LEU A 56 -0.01 -5.14 -22.58
C LEU A 56 1.20 -5.83 -23.24
N ARG A 57 2.15 -5.02 -23.71
CA ARG A 57 3.41 -5.56 -24.24
C ARG A 57 4.18 -6.29 -23.14
N PRO A 58 4.76 -7.47 -23.43
CA PRO A 58 5.53 -8.20 -22.45
C PRO A 58 6.63 -7.35 -21.81
N LEU A 59 6.75 -7.44 -20.48
CA LEU A 59 7.81 -6.82 -19.72
C LEU A 59 9.08 -7.67 -19.80
N LYS A 60 10.24 -7.00 -19.78
CA LYS A 60 11.55 -7.67 -19.69
C LYS A 60 11.71 -8.46 -18.40
N PHE A 61 11.09 -8.00 -17.32
CA PHE A 61 11.04 -8.64 -16.01
C PHE A 61 9.75 -8.24 -15.29
N GLY A 62 9.22 -9.14 -14.47
CA GLY A 62 8.08 -8.85 -13.60
C GLY A 62 8.50 -8.10 -12.33
N VAL A 63 7.58 -7.33 -11.76
CA VAL A 63 7.76 -6.63 -10.48
C VAL A 63 6.86 -7.26 -9.43
N ALA A 64 7.42 -7.49 -8.23
CA ALA A 64 6.66 -7.91 -7.06
C ALA A 64 6.36 -6.70 -6.16
N TYR A 65 5.08 -6.42 -5.94
CA TYR A 65 4.58 -5.39 -5.04
C TYR A 65 4.20 -6.02 -3.70
N ALA A 66 4.60 -5.40 -2.60
CA ALA A 66 4.28 -5.90 -1.28
C ALA A 66 3.79 -4.76 -0.38
N ARG A 67 2.54 -4.84 0.09
CA ARG A 67 1.87 -3.74 0.80
C ARG A 67 1.12 -4.20 2.03
N ILE A 68 1.12 -3.36 3.06
CA ILE A 68 0.27 -3.52 4.24
C ILE A 68 -0.96 -2.64 4.05
N VAL A 69 -2.15 -3.21 4.24
CA VAL A 69 -3.44 -2.54 3.96
C VAL A 69 -4.41 -2.74 5.13
N TYR A 70 -5.28 -1.77 5.40
CA TYR A 70 -6.26 -1.88 6.49
C TYR A 70 -7.63 -1.25 6.21
N GLU A 71 -7.69 -0.26 5.33
CA GLU A 71 -8.94 0.44 4.98
C GLU A 71 -8.96 0.82 3.50
N SER A 72 -10.12 1.34 3.05
CA SER A 72 -10.29 1.98 1.74
C SER A 72 -9.92 1.08 0.57
N TYR A 73 -10.66 -0.01 0.40
CA TYR A 73 -10.46 -0.96 -0.70
C TYR A 73 -10.49 -0.30 -2.09
N GLU A 74 -11.33 0.72 -2.28
CA GLU A 74 -11.43 1.50 -3.52
C GLU A 74 -10.08 2.05 -3.97
N PHE A 75 -9.30 2.57 -3.02
CA PHE A 75 -7.98 3.13 -3.32
C PHE A 75 -7.00 2.02 -3.72
N ILE A 76 -7.04 0.88 -3.05
CA ILE A 76 -6.19 -0.27 -3.34
C ILE A 76 -6.50 -0.83 -4.73
N GLU A 77 -7.78 -0.88 -5.10
CA GLU A 77 -8.20 -1.32 -6.42
C GLU A 77 -7.68 -0.38 -7.53
N GLU A 78 -7.82 0.94 -7.34
CA GLU A 78 -7.28 1.93 -8.29
C GLU A 78 -5.75 1.89 -8.37
N GLU A 79 -5.07 1.67 -7.24
CA GLU A 79 -3.62 1.54 -7.20
C GLU A 79 -3.16 0.26 -7.92
N LEU A 80 -3.87 -0.86 -7.74
CA LEU A 80 -3.65 -2.10 -8.47
C LEU A 80 -3.86 -1.87 -9.97
N ARG A 81 -5.00 -1.27 -10.36
CA ARG A 81 -5.30 -0.92 -11.76
C ARG A 81 -4.21 -0.08 -12.40
N SER A 82 -3.68 0.91 -11.67
CA SER A 82 -2.62 1.79 -12.16
C SER A 82 -1.29 1.07 -12.41
N SER A 83 -1.05 -0.07 -11.78
CA SER A 83 0.22 -0.80 -11.84
C SER A 83 0.09 -2.21 -12.43
N TYR A 84 -1.11 -2.60 -12.86
CA TYR A 84 -1.42 -3.96 -13.25
C TYR A 84 -0.64 -4.38 -14.51
N HIS A 85 0.04 -5.51 -14.38
CA HIS A 85 0.57 -6.27 -15.50
C HIS A 85 0.50 -7.75 -15.14
N ALA A 86 0.17 -8.62 -16.10
CA ALA A 86 0.02 -10.06 -15.84
C ALA A 86 1.31 -10.73 -15.33
N GLN A 87 2.48 -10.20 -15.70
CA GLN A 87 3.80 -10.63 -15.20
C GLN A 87 4.18 -10.05 -13.82
N ASN A 88 3.42 -9.10 -13.28
CA ASN A 88 3.65 -8.55 -11.94
C ASN A 88 2.92 -9.39 -10.90
N VAL A 89 3.47 -9.44 -9.69
CA VAL A 89 2.87 -10.11 -8.52
C VAL A 89 2.50 -9.06 -7.48
N PHE A 90 1.31 -9.15 -6.90
CA PHE A 90 0.81 -8.20 -5.92
C PHE A 90 0.49 -8.92 -4.62
N CYS A 91 1.21 -8.56 -3.57
CA CYS A 91 1.11 -9.16 -2.25
C CYS A 91 0.54 -8.17 -1.24
N TYR A 92 -0.58 -8.54 -0.61
CA TYR A 92 -1.23 -7.73 0.40
C TYR A 92 -1.18 -8.41 1.78
N SER A 93 -0.70 -7.68 2.76
CA SER A 93 -0.80 -8.02 4.18
C SER A 93 -1.90 -7.19 4.80
N VAL A 94 -2.96 -7.85 5.28
CA VAL A 94 -4.09 -7.15 5.90
C VAL A 94 -3.80 -6.94 7.39
N ASP A 95 -3.88 -5.69 7.84
CA ASP A 95 -3.78 -5.34 9.26
C ASP A 95 -4.97 -5.92 10.03
N LYS A 96 -4.72 -6.42 11.26
CA LYS A 96 -5.77 -6.96 12.14
C LYS A 96 -6.94 -5.99 12.36
N LYS A 97 -6.69 -4.68 12.36
CA LYS A 97 -7.72 -3.66 12.61
C LYS A 97 -8.68 -3.48 11.43
N ALA A 98 -8.44 -4.12 10.29
CA ALA A 98 -9.29 -4.01 9.12
C ALA A 98 -10.69 -4.57 9.41
N SER A 99 -11.72 -3.88 8.89
CA SER A 99 -13.10 -4.34 9.03
C SER A 99 -13.34 -5.67 8.31
N GLU A 100 -14.35 -6.42 8.74
CA GLU A 100 -14.74 -7.67 8.07
C GLU A 100 -15.14 -7.44 6.60
N ASN A 101 -15.82 -6.33 6.31
CA ASN A 101 -16.17 -5.96 4.93
C ASN A 101 -14.92 -5.74 4.06
N PHE A 102 -13.90 -5.07 4.61
CA PHE A 102 -12.63 -4.91 3.91
C PHE A 102 -11.95 -6.26 3.64
N ASN A 103 -11.86 -7.12 4.66
CA ASN A 103 -11.28 -8.46 4.54
C ASN A 103 -12.00 -9.29 3.46
N ARG A 104 -13.33 -9.27 3.45
CA ARG A 104 -14.11 -9.97 2.41
C ARG A 104 -13.75 -9.47 1.01
N ARG A 105 -13.71 -8.14 0.80
CA ARG A 105 -13.44 -7.56 -0.52
C ARG A 105 -12.03 -7.85 -1.02
N ILE A 106 -11.02 -7.73 -0.16
CA ILE A 106 -9.62 -8.00 -0.55
C ILE A 106 -9.40 -9.51 -0.80
N ASN A 107 -10.06 -10.40 -0.07
CA ASN A 107 -10.01 -11.84 -0.35
C ASN A 107 -10.71 -12.19 -1.68
N THR A 108 -11.84 -11.55 -2.01
CA THR A 108 -12.46 -11.72 -3.34
C THR A 108 -11.51 -11.26 -4.46
N LEU A 109 -10.71 -10.22 -4.23
CA LEU A 109 -9.69 -9.79 -5.19
C LEU A 109 -8.61 -10.87 -5.40
N GLU A 110 -8.13 -11.53 -4.35
CA GLU A 110 -7.21 -12.69 -4.43
C GLU A 110 -7.82 -13.82 -5.28
N GLU A 111 -9.08 -14.18 -5.01
CA GLU A 111 -9.77 -15.27 -5.73
C GLU A 111 -9.92 -14.98 -7.23
N CYS A 112 -10.08 -13.71 -7.61
CA CYS A 112 -10.30 -13.31 -9.00
C CYS A 112 -9.00 -13.12 -9.81
N PHE A 113 -7.87 -12.90 -9.16
CA PHE A 113 -6.60 -12.59 -9.84
C PHE A 113 -5.48 -13.55 -9.40
N PRO A 114 -4.97 -14.42 -10.29
CA PRO A 114 -3.96 -15.41 -9.92
C PRO A 114 -2.61 -14.79 -9.54
N ASN A 115 -2.39 -13.52 -9.90
CA ASN A 115 -1.19 -12.76 -9.58
C ASN A 115 -1.35 -11.83 -8.37
N VAL A 116 -2.45 -11.98 -7.62
CA VAL A 116 -2.70 -11.31 -6.35
C VAL A 116 -2.66 -12.36 -5.24
N VAL A 117 -1.93 -12.06 -4.16
CA VAL A 117 -1.79 -12.93 -2.99
C VAL A 117 -2.16 -12.12 -1.74
N VAL A 118 -3.03 -12.68 -0.90
CA VAL A 118 -3.42 -12.05 0.37
C VAL A 118 -2.97 -12.93 1.53
N THR A 119 -2.05 -12.41 2.32
CA THR A 119 -1.49 -13.16 3.45
C THR A 119 -2.50 -13.22 4.60
N LYS A 120 -2.87 -14.43 5.02
CA LYS A 120 -3.87 -14.70 6.07
C LYS A 120 -3.27 -14.77 7.49
N GLY A 121 -2.03 -14.30 7.67
CA GLY A 121 -1.14 -14.88 8.67
C GLY A 121 -0.82 -14.08 9.93
N TRP A 122 -1.04 -12.77 10.00
CA TRP A 122 -0.45 -11.99 11.10
C TRP A 122 -1.41 -10.97 11.71
N SER A 123 -1.83 -11.30 12.94
CA SER A 123 -2.74 -10.53 13.78
C SER A 123 -1.99 -9.48 14.60
N TYR A 124 -1.15 -8.65 13.96
CA TYR A 124 -0.59 -7.46 14.60
C TYR A 124 -1.35 -6.22 14.14
N SER A 125 -1.74 -5.39 15.11
CA SER A 125 -2.25 -4.04 14.82
C SER A 125 -1.05 -3.15 14.54
N ILE A 126 -0.88 -2.69 13.31
CA ILE A 126 0.17 -1.74 12.98
C ILE A 126 -0.34 -0.37 13.40
N VAL A 127 0.07 0.07 14.59
CA VAL A 127 -0.14 1.43 15.07
C VAL A 127 0.90 2.37 14.44
N SER A 128 0.59 3.65 14.28
CA SER A 128 1.54 4.65 13.73
C SER A 128 2.84 4.74 14.54
N ASN A 129 2.77 4.37 15.83
CA ASN A 129 3.89 4.26 16.76
C ASN A 129 4.42 2.81 16.91
N PHE A 130 4.07 1.89 16.01
CA PHE A 130 4.45 0.47 16.14
C PHE A 130 5.96 0.28 16.02
N PHE A 131 6.60 1.06 15.15
CA PHE A 131 8.06 1.11 15.06
C PHE A 131 8.71 1.82 16.25
N SER A 132 7.97 2.64 17.02
CA SER A 132 8.54 3.35 18.18
C SER A 132 8.36 2.60 19.51
N ASN A 133 7.23 1.93 19.77
CA ASN A 133 6.81 1.63 21.15
C ASN A 133 6.44 0.17 21.51
N SER A 134 6.71 -0.84 20.70
CA SER A 134 6.60 -2.25 21.16
C SER A 134 7.96 -2.94 21.18
N GLU A 135 8.10 -3.91 22.09
CA GLU A 135 9.23 -4.83 22.31
C GLU A 135 9.61 -5.61 21.03
N PHE A 136 10.10 -4.91 20.01
CA PHE A 136 10.54 -5.43 18.74
C PHE A 136 12.00 -5.03 18.60
N THR A 137 12.87 -6.02 18.49
CA THR A 137 14.32 -5.81 18.54
C THR A 137 14.78 -4.90 17.41
N ARG A 138 15.91 -4.22 17.56
CA ARG A 138 16.43 -3.22 16.59
C ARG A 138 16.54 -3.74 15.14
N ARG A 139 16.63 -5.05 14.92
CA ARG A 139 16.65 -5.70 13.59
C ARG A 139 15.31 -5.72 12.87
N GLU A 140 14.26 -5.61 13.66
CA GLU A 140 12.88 -5.95 13.33
C GLU A 140 12.12 -4.66 12.93
N LYS A 141 12.62 -3.50 13.34
CA LYS A 141 12.24 -2.17 12.86
C LYS A 141 12.73 -1.83 11.44
N ASN A 142 13.52 -2.71 10.82
CA ASN A 142 14.04 -2.49 9.47
C ASN A 142 13.00 -2.88 8.43
N ALA A 143 12.65 -1.96 7.52
CA ALA A 143 11.79 -2.27 6.36
C ALA A 143 12.33 -3.45 5.54
N LEU A 144 13.67 -3.57 5.45
CA LEU A 144 14.37 -4.71 4.85
C LEU A 144 14.07 -6.03 5.57
N PHE A 145 14.00 -6.05 6.90
CA PHE A 145 13.69 -7.26 7.64
C PHE A 145 12.23 -7.69 7.44
N PHE A 146 11.30 -6.73 7.43
CA PHE A 146 9.90 -7.00 7.11
C PHE A 146 9.78 -7.58 5.70
N PHE A 147 10.45 -6.99 4.71
CA PHE A 147 10.41 -7.50 3.33
C PHE A 147 11.03 -8.89 3.18
N GLU A 148 12.20 -9.12 3.79
CA GLU A 148 12.92 -10.40 3.66
C GLU A 148 12.28 -11.56 4.44
N LYS A 149 11.72 -11.33 5.62
CA LYS A 149 11.13 -12.41 6.42
C LYS A 149 9.63 -12.60 6.21
N PHE A 150 8.91 -11.52 5.96
CA PHE A 150 7.46 -11.58 5.85
C PHE A 150 7.06 -11.85 4.40
N PHE A 151 7.33 -10.91 3.51
CA PHE A 151 6.87 -11.02 2.13
C PHE A 151 7.52 -12.18 1.38
N LYS A 152 8.82 -12.43 1.61
CA LYS A 152 9.52 -13.59 1.01
C LYS A 152 9.02 -14.96 1.47
N LYS A 153 8.37 -15.04 2.64
CA LYS A 153 7.82 -16.30 3.18
C LYS A 153 6.37 -16.52 2.77
N TYR A 154 5.61 -15.44 2.61
CA TYR A 154 4.16 -15.50 2.47
C TYR A 154 3.63 -15.11 1.09
N CYS A 155 4.46 -14.68 0.13
CA CYS A 155 4.02 -14.21 -1.20
C CYS A 155 4.79 -14.75 -2.43
#